data_AF-A0A0F5PK43-F1
#
_entry.id   AF-A0A0F5PK43-F1
#
_cell.length_a   1.000
_cell.length_b   1.000
_cell.length_c   1.000
_cell.angle_alpha   90.00
_cell.angle_beta   90.00
_cell.angle_gamma   90.00
#
_symmetry.space_group_name_H-M   'P 1'
#
loop_
_entity.id
_entity.type
_entity.pdbx_description
1 polymer ?
#
loop_
_entity_poly.entity_id
_entity_poly.type
_entity_poly.pdbx_seq_one_letter_code
_entity_poly.pdbx_strand_id
1 'polypeptide(L)'
;MKRELHLQNLVYGVAALNIAGETIKEISIKVSQYFLDFLESDFKRQQAPRRRIILQNESGFRSATRVAVYPGLQHNLWQIMGKRSEGDPTLKFAPRIYARPITNTLRVIIKEQVQALTDDNLLSVRAAVFADAEASRGLAVENPEEWVDRIRLKLADEIRQHVVAPLLALLDGPLSQQSYSVHDSIYSAETELIEIVAARLDVILPEVLSRFLATGENGELIELLESHLALDDVRAEVLSYFENFMAADAFLEFRDLDTYAMTGEGLQLYLYIGQLKYGGHAYPLFYVPIEVTRGDGGYRSRRPCRRLRAAH
;
A
#
# COMPACT_ATOMS: atom_id res chain seq x y z
N MET A 1 9.40 15.43 20.70
CA MET A 1 10.01 15.69 19.38
C MET A 1 9.71 14.50 18.46
N LYS A 2 8.72 14.61 17.56
CA LYS A 2 8.37 13.52 16.62
C LYS A 2 9.33 13.58 15.41
N ARG A 3 10.06 12.50 15.17
CA ARG A 3 11.04 12.36 14.09
C ARG A 3 10.33 11.85 12.82
N GLU A 4 9.94 12.75 11.93
CA GLU A 4 9.36 12.41 10.62
C GLU A 4 10.32 12.81 9.49
N LEU A 5 10.44 11.95 8.48
CA LEU A 5 11.21 12.14 7.25
C LEU A 5 10.23 12.32 6.09
N HIS A 6 10.48 13.27 5.19
CA HIS A 6 9.66 13.53 4.00
C HIS A 6 10.56 13.54 2.77
N LEU A 7 10.11 13.07 1.60
CA LEU A 7 10.85 13.23 0.33
C LEU A 7 10.15 14.31 -0.50
N GLN A 8 10.84 15.30 -1.07
CA GLN A 8 10.21 16.39 -1.85
C GLN A 8 10.98 16.84 -3.09
N ASN A 9 10.23 17.21 -4.13
CA ASN A 9 10.71 17.94 -5.31
C ASN A 9 10.52 19.46 -5.12
N LEU A 10 11.48 20.28 -5.55
CA LEU A 10 11.40 21.75 -5.49
C LEU A 10 12.04 22.40 -6.72
N VAL A 11 11.37 23.39 -7.32
CA VAL A 11 11.84 24.17 -8.49
C VAL A 11 12.67 25.39 -8.05
N TYR A 12 13.84 25.50 -8.66
CA TYR A 12 14.87 26.55 -8.78
C TYR A 12 15.10 27.66 -7.74
N GLY A 13 16.41 27.93 -7.56
CA GLY A 13 16.96 29.17 -7.04
C GLY A 13 17.79 28.99 -5.77
N VAL A 14 18.85 28.18 -5.81
CA VAL A 14 19.72 28.01 -4.63
C VAL A 14 21.18 28.00 -5.07
N ALA A 15 21.97 28.88 -4.47
CA ALA A 15 23.42 28.76 -4.41
C ALA A 15 23.77 27.32 -4.03
N ALA A 16 24.29 26.56 -5.00
CA ALA A 16 24.76 25.22 -4.76
C ALA A 16 25.79 25.28 -3.62
N LEU A 17 25.51 24.61 -2.52
CA LEU A 17 26.57 24.22 -1.60
C LEU A 17 27.43 23.23 -2.38
N ASN A 18 28.50 23.75 -2.99
CA ASN A 18 29.56 22.96 -3.57
C ASN A 18 30.26 22.24 -2.42
N ILE A 19 29.83 21.02 -2.13
CA ILE A 19 30.47 20.14 -1.15
C ILE A 19 31.57 19.37 -1.88
N ALA A 20 32.64 20.08 -2.25
CA ALA A 20 33.86 19.48 -2.76
C ALA A 20 34.99 19.80 -1.78
N GLY A 21 35.46 18.78 -1.05
CA GLY A 21 36.68 18.89 -0.23
C GLY A 21 36.52 19.33 1.22
N GLU A 22 35.29 19.40 1.75
CA GLU A 22 35.08 19.92 3.11
C GLU A 22 35.10 18.83 4.19
N THR A 23 35.84 19.13 5.27
CA THR A 23 35.90 18.30 6.46
C THR A 23 34.55 18.27 7.19
N ILE A 24 34.29 17.22 7.96
CA ILE A 24 33.06 17.10 8.79
C ILE A 24 32.83 18.34 9.66
N LYS A 25 33.90 19.01 10.09
CA LYS A 25 33.86 20.26 10.84
C LYS A 25 33.27 21.41 10.00
N GLU A 26 33.71 21.57 8.76
CA GLU A 26 33.21 22.62 7.85
C GLU A 26 31.75 22.36 7.45
N ILE A 27 31.38 21.10 7.22
CA ILE A 27 29.98 20.71 7.00
C ILE A 27 29.13 21.04 8.23
N SER A 28 29.61 20.71 9.43
CA SER A 28 28.89 20.98 10.68
C SER A 28 28.72 22.49 10.90
N ILE A 29 29.76 23.28 10.65
CA ILE A 29 29.72 24.73 10.74
C ILE A 29 28.68 25.29 9.77
N LYS A 30 28.71 24.87 8.49
CA LYS A 30 27.74 25.35 7.49
C LYS A 30 26.31 24.95 7.81
N VAL A 31 26.10 23.74 8.33
CA VAL A 31 24.78 23.28 8.78
C VAL A 31 24.28 24.10 9.98
N SER A 32 25.15 24.39 10.94
CA SER A 32 24.83 25.24 12.09
C SER A 32 24.59 26.70 11.69
N GLN A 33 25.39 27.23 10.77
CA GLN A 33 25.24 28.58 10.22
C GLN A 33 23.91 28.71 9.46
N TYR A 34 23.58 27.72 8.64
CA TYR A 34 22.28 27.65 7.97
C TYR A 34 21.11 27.65 8.97
N PHE A 35 21.23 26.94 10.10
CA PHE A 35 20.21 26.95 11.15
C PHE A 35 20.09 28.31 11.82
N LEU A 36 21.21 28.95 12.11
CA LEU A 36 21.25 30.30 12.65
C LEU A 36 20.56 31.27 11.70
N ASP A 37 20.93 31.24 10.42
CA ASP A 37 20.35 32.09 9.38
C ASP A 37 18.85 31.82 9.21
N PHE A 38 18.41 30.55 9.18
CA PHE A 38 17.00 30.19 9.11
C PHE A 38 16.19 30.69 10.32
N LEU A 39 16.71 30.52 11.53
CA LEU A 39 16.06 30.99 12.75
C LEU A 39 16.04 32.53 12.82
N GLU A 40 17.07 33.20 12.31
CA GLU A 40 17.21 34.65 12.35
C GLU A 40 16.45 35.38 11.24
N SER A 41 16.43 34.85 10.01
CA SER A 41 15.84 35.53 8.84
C SER A 41 14.37 35.23 8.63
N ASP A 42 13.96 33.97 8.83
CA ASP A 42 12.66 33.49 8.35
C ASP A 42 11.56 33.53 9.43
N PHE A 43 11.92 33.68 10.71
CA PHE A 43 10.94 33.87 11.80
C PHE A 43 10.73 35.33 12.22
N LYS A 44 11.63 36.25 11.83
CA LYS A 44 11.56 37.67 12.21
C LYS A 44 10.76 38.55 11.23
N ARG A 45 10.43 38.05 10.04
CA ARG A 45 9.62 38.77 9.03
C ARG A 45 8.20 38.20 9.01
N GLN A 46 7.20 39.07 8.79
CA GLN A 46 5.75 38.73 8.74
C GLN A 46 5.34 37.73 7.64
N GLN A 47 6.30 37.05 6.99
CA GLN A 47 6.07 36.17 5.85
C GLN A 47 6.59 34.77 6.17
N ALA A 48 5.75 33.75 5.95
CA ALA A 48 6.11 32.37 6.19
C ALA A 48 7.33 31.92 5.36
N PRO A 49 8.22 31.07 5.90
CA PRO A 49 9.40 30.58 5.18
C PRO A 49 9.02 29.99 3.82
N ARG A 50 9.79 30.31 2.77
CA ARG A 50 9.51 29.86 1.40
C ARG A 50 9.56 28.34 1.23
N ARG A 51 10.36 27.66 2.04
CA ARG A 51 10.64 26.22 1.94
C ARG A 51 9.69 25.42 2.84
N ARG A 52 8.43 25.33 2.44
CA ARG A 52 7.42 24.51 3.11
C ARG A 52 7.37 23.10 2.55
N ILE A 53 6.97 22.14 3.38
CA ILE A 53 6.70 20.77 2.98
C ILE A 53 5.37 20.74 2.21
N ILE A 54 5.43 20.62 0.88
CA ILE A 54 4.28 20.47 -0.03
C ILE A 54 4.15 19.02 -0.50
N LEU A 55 3.04 18.35 -0.15
CA LEU A 55 2.82 16.95 -0.52
C LEU A 55 2.22 16.76 -1.92
N GLN A 56 1.41 17.72 -2.35
CA GLN A 56 0.79 17.77 -3.67
C GLN A 56 0.96 19.17 -4.24
N ASN A 57 1.28 19.26 -5.53
CA ASN A 57 1.34 20.54 -6.21
C ASN A 57 -0.07 21.11 -6.47
N GLU A 58 -0.14 22.36 -6.94
CA GLU A 58 -1.40 23.06 -7.19
C GLU A 58 -2.28 22.39 -8.27
N SER A 59 -1.66 21.55 -9.11
CA SER A 59 -2.33 20.75 -10.14
C SER A 59 -2.77 19.36 -9.64
N GLY A 60 -2.57 19.05 -8.36
CA GLY A 60 -2.97 17.79 -7.74
C GLY A 60 -1.97 16.64 -7.88
N PHE A 61 -0.84 16.81 -8.57
CA PHE A 61 0.21 15.80 -8.66
C PHE A 61 0.99 15.69 -7.35
N ARG A 62 1.34 14.47 -6.98
CA ARG A 62 2.13 14.19 -5.78
C ARG A 62 3.56 14.70 -5.98
N SER A 63 3.99 15.62 -5.12
CA SER A 63 5.33 16.21 -5.11
C SER A 63 6.19 15.69 -3.95
N ALA A 64 5.60 14.90 -3.04
CA ALA A 64 6.28 14.31 -1.91
C ALA A 64 5.68 12.97 -1.44
N THR A 65 6.48 12.18 -0.71
CA THR A 65 5.97 11.09 0.13
C THR A 65 6.48 11.19 1.56
N ARG A 66 5.66 10.76 2.53
CA ARG A 66 6.06 10.66 3.94
C ARG A 66 6.70 9.31 4.15
N VAL A 67 7.95 9.28 4.59
CA VAL A 67 8.68 8.04 4.86
C VAL A 67 8.18 7.37 6.14
N ALA A 68 7.77 8.16 7.14
CA ALA A 68 7.41 7.68 8.47
C ALA A 68 6.19 6.74 8.51
N VAL A 69 5.39 6.71 7.44
CA VAL A 69 4.23 5.79 7.34
C VAL A 69 4.65 4.37 6.91
N TYR A 70 5.93 4.19 6.54
CA TYR A 70 6.54 2.93 6.12
C TYR A 70 7.63 2.53 7.12
N PRO A 71 7.31 1.72 8.16
CA PRO A 71 8.23 1.44 9.26
C PRO A 71 9.57 0.84 8.81
N GLY A 72 9.53 -0.13 7.90
CA GLY A 72 10.75 -0.77 7.36
C GLY A 72 11.63 0.21 6.57
N LEU A 73 11.01 1.10 5.79
CA LEU A 73 11.73 2.11 5.03
C LEU A 73 12.37 3.14 5.96
N GLN A 74 11.60 3.63 6.94
CA GLN A 74 12.08 4.56 7.94
C GLN A 74 13.27 3.97 8.72
N HIS A 75 13.15 2.71 9.16
CA HIS A 75 14.22 2.00 9.85
C HIS A 75 15.49 1.93 8.99
N ASN A 76 15.38 1.45 7.74
CA ASN A 76 16.53 1.30 6.85
C ASN A 76 17.19 2.63 6.50
N LEU A 77 16.40 3.69 6.29
CA LEU A 77 16.94 5.03 6.07
C LEU A 77 17.68 5.55 7.30
N TRP A 78 17.17 5.34 8.52
CA TRP A 78 17.91 5.68 9.75
C TRP A 78 19.20 4.87 9.89
N GLN A 79 19.20 3.59 9.53
CA GLN A 79 20.42 2.77 9.53
C GLN A 79 21.47 3.31 8.54
N ILE A 80 21.06 3.70 7.33
CA ILE A 80 21.96 4.29 6.34
C ILE A 80 22.52 5.64 6.84
N MET A 81 21.67 6.48 7.45
CA MET A 81 22.09 7.79 7.97
C MET A 81 22.98 7.68 9.22
N GLY A 82 22.85 6.62 10.01
CA GLY A 82 23.64 6.38 11.21
C GLY A 82 25.00 5.72 10.96
N LYS A 83 25.23 5.15 9.77
CA LYS A 83 26.53 4.56 9.39
C LYS A 83 27.57 5.66 9.14
N ARG A 84 28.81 5.40 9.57
CA ARG A 84 29.98 6.23 9.21
C ARG A 84 30.18 6.17 7.69
N SER A 85 30.79 7.21 7.13
CA SER A 85 30.87 7.51 5.68
C SER A 85 31.53 6.44 4.78
N GLU A 86 31.93 5.29 5.33
CA GLU A 86 32.62 4.19 4.65
C GLU A 86 31.66 3.10 4.12
N GLY A 87 30.39 3.10 4.51
CA GLY A 87 29.39 2.15 3.99
C GLY A 87 28.76 2.60 2.67
N ASP A 88 28.38 1.65 1.80
CA ASP A 88 27.58 1.93 0.59
C ASP A 88 26.23 2.54 1.01
N PRO A 89 25.98 3.84 0.77
CA PRO A 89 24.77 4.52 1.23
C PRO A 89 23.63 4.30 0.23
N THR A 90 23.47 3.05 -0.20
CA THR A 90 22.52 2.66 -1.23
C THR A 90 21.30 2.00 -0.60
N LEU A 91 20.11 2.48 -0.94
CA LEU A 91 18.86 1.80 -0.62
C LEU A 91 18.34 1.09 -1.87
N LYS A 92 18.07 -0.21 -1.76
CA LYS A 92 17.31 -0.95 -2.78
C LYS A 92 15.83 -0.75 -2.55
N PHE A 93 15.11 -0.47 -3.62
CA PHE A 93 13.69 -0.17 -3.61
C PHE A 93 13.01 -0.99 -4.70
N ALA A 94 12.18 -1.95 -4.29
CA ALA A 94 11.45 -2.83 -5.20
C ALA A 94 10.01 -2.99 -4.68
N PRO A 95 9.07 -3.44 -5.54
CA PRO A 95 7.69 -3.66 -5.15
C PRO A 95 7.57 -4.50 -3.88
N ARG A 96 6.61 -4.17 -3.03
CA ARG A 96 6.23 -4.88 -1.79
C ARG A 96 7.33 -4.96 -0.70
N ILE A 97 8.53 -4.42 -0.91
CA ILE A 97 9.59 -4.41 0.12
C ILE A 97 9.22 -3.47 1.29
N TYR A 98 8.64 -2.32 0.97
CA TYR A 98 8.30 -1.29 1.95
C TYR A 98 6.83 -0.95 1.85
N ALA A 99 6.03 -1.73 2.57
CA ALA A 99 4.60 -1.56 2.57
C ALA A 99 4.10 -1.04 3.93
N ARG A 100 2.97 -0.34 3.89
CA ARG A 100 2.29 0.20 5.06
C ARG A 100 1.16 -0.75 5.47
N PRO A 101 1.17 -1.31 6.68
CA PRO A 101 0.02 -2.05 7.18
C PRO A 101 -1.15 -1.11 7.46
N ILE A 102 -2.36 -1.65 7.56
CA ILE A 102 -3.51 -0.91 8.08
C ILE A 102 -3.27 -0.40 9.50
N THR A 103 -3.88 0.74 9.83
CA THR A 103 -3.79 1.28 11.19
C THR A 103 -4.45 0.36 12.22
N ASN A 104 -3.98 0.40 13.48
CA ASN A 104 -4.57 -0.40 14.55
C ASN A 104 -6.06 -0.10 14.76
N THR A 105 -6.47 1.17 14.62
CA THR A 105 -7.87 1.57 14.66
C THR A 105 -8.69 0.86 13.59
N LEU A 106 -8.19 0.85 12.35
CA LEU A 106 -8.86 0.17 11.24
C LEU A 106 -8.90 -1.35 11.45
N ARG A 107 -7.83 -1.94 12.00
CA ARG A 107 -7.79 -3.37 12.36
C ARG A 107 -8.89 -3.74 13.36
N VAL A 108 -9.09 -2.93 14.40
CA VAL A 108 -10.16 -3.15 15.38
C VAL A 108 -11.54 -3.04 14.73
N ILE A 109 -11.75 -2.01 13.89
CA ILE A 109 -13.01 -1.85 13.16
C ILE A 109 -13.30 -3.07 12.28
N ILE A 110 -12.32 -3.50 11.46
CA ILE A 110 -12.44 -4.69 10.61
C ILE A 110 -12.83 -5.91 11.46
N LYS A 111 -12.17 -6.09 12.61
CA LYS A 111 -12.47 -7.22 13.50
C LYS A 111 -13.93 -7.23 13.96
N GLU A 112 -14.45 -6.10 14.42
CA GLU A 112 -15.86 -5.98 14.84
C GLU A 112 -16.80 -6.21 13.66
N GLN A 113 -16.46 -5.74 12.45
CA GLN A 113 -17.29 -5.97 11.26
C GLN A 113 -17.32 -7.44 10.82
N VAL A 114 -16.19 -8.13 10.86
CA VAL A 114 -16.14 -9.57 10.58
C VAL A 114 -16.94 -10.35 11.63
N GLN A 115 -16.90 -9.92 12.90
CA GLN A 115 -17.73 -10.51 13.96
C GLN A 115 -19.24 -10.23 13.77
N ALA A 116 -19.60 -9.15 13.08
CA ALA A 116 -20.99 -8.83 12.76
C ALA A 116 -21.59 -9.72 11.66
N LEU A 117 -20.78 -10.48 10.91
CA LEU A 117 -21.29 -11.51 10.00
C LEU A 117 -22.17 -12.50 10.77
N THR A 118 -23.31 -12.85 10.21
CA THR A 118 -24.27 -13.77 10.83
C THR A 118 -24.32 -15.08 10.05
N ASP A 119 -24.74 -16.17 10.71
CA ASP A 119 -24.95 -17.44 10.00
C ASP A 119 -26.06 -17.30 8.95
N ASP A 120 -27.04 -16.41 9.15
CA ASP A 120 -28.08 -16.09 8.16
C ASP A 120 -27.48 -15.61 6.82
N ASN A 121 -26.34 -14.90 6.84
CA ASN A 121 -25.65 -14.49 5.63
C ASN A 121 -25.13 -15.70 4.86
N LEU A 122 -24.56 -16.68 5.55
CA LEU A 122 -24.00 -17.89 4.95
C LEU A 122 -25.09 -18.87 4.56
N LEU A 123 -26.16 -18.99 5.33
CA LEU A 123 -27.37 -19.74 4.97
C LEU A 123 -27.96 -19.22 3.65
N SER A 124 -28.00 -17.91 3.44
CA SER A 124 -28.45 -17.31 2.17
C SER A 124 -27.57 -17.76 1.00
N VAL A 125 -26.24 -17.74 1.16
CA VAL A 125 -25.29 -18.22 0.15
C VAL A 125 -25.51 -19.70 -0.16
N ARG A 126 -25.54 -20.56 0.87
CA ARG A 126 -25.72 -22.01 0.74
C ARG A 126 -27.04 -22.32 0.02
N ALA A 127 -28.13 -21.69 0.44
CA ALA A 127 -29.46 -21.89 -0.13
C ALA A 127 -29.53 -21.44 -1.60
N ALA A 128 -28.95 -20.28 -1.94
CA ALA A 128 -28.97 -19.76 -3.31
C ALA A 128 -28.14 -20.63 -4.28
N VAL A 129 -26.96 -21.09 -3.85
CA VAL A 129 -26.11 -22.00 -4.64
C VAL A 129 -26.80 -23.35 -4.83
N PHE A 130 -27.38 -23.91 -3.76
CA PHE A 130 -28.11 -25.16 -3.83
C PHE A 130 -29.32 -25.07 -4.76
N ALA A 131 -30.16 -24.05 -4.60
CA ALA A 131 -31.35 -23.85 -5.41
C ALA A 131 -31.01 -23.67 -6.90
N ASP A 132 -29.94 -22.95 -7.22
CA ASP A 132 -29.50 -22.80 -8.61
C ASP A 132 -28.95 -24.12 -9.17
N ALA A 133 -28.21 -24.91 -8.38
CA ALA A 133 -27.76 -26.24 -8.79
C ALA A 133 -28.93 -27.20 -9.09
N GLU A 134 -29.98 -27.18 -8.27
CA GLU A 134 -31.17 -28.00 -8.47
C GLU A 134 -31.98 -27.56 -9.70
N ALA A 135 -32.28 -26.26 -9.81
CA ALA A 135 -33.12 -25.71 -10.87
C ALA A 135 -32.49 -25.84 -12.28
N SER A 136 -31.17 -25.76 -12.35
CA SER A 136 -30.41 -25.79 -13.60
C SER A 136 -29.90 -27.19 -13.98
N ARG A 137 -30.12 -28.21 -13.15
CA ARG A 137 -29.60 -29.56 -13.34
C ARG A 137 -29.93 -30.13 -14.73
N GLY A 138 -31.10 -29.79 -15.28
CA GLY A 138 -31.53 -30.22 -16.61
C GLY A 138 -30.65 -29.67 -17.76
N LEU A 139 -30.02 -28.51 -17.57
CA LEU A 139 -29.11 -27.90 -18.55
C LEU A 139 -27.74 -28.60 -18.60
N ALA A 140 -27.36 -29.29 -17.52
CA ALA A 140 -26.09 -30.02 -17.45
C ALA A 140 -26.01 -31.21 -18.43
N VAL A 141 -27.15 -31.66 -18.98
CA VAL A 141 -27.21 -32.76 -19.95
C VAL A 141 -26.50 -32.40 -21.26
N GLU A 142 -26.54 -31.11 -21.65
CA GLU A 142 -25.90 -30.63 -22.88
C GLU A 142 -24.40 -30.39 -22.68
N ASN A 143 -24.03 -29.77 -21.56
CA ASN A 143 -22.64 -29.46 -21.23
C ASN A 143 -22.39 -29.46 -19.70
N PRO A 144 -21.95 -30.60 -19.12
CA PRO A 144 -21.69 -30.69 -17.68
C PRO A 144 -20.60 -29.76 -17.17
N GLU A 145 -19.55 -29.51 -17.97
CA GLU A 145 -18.42 -28.66 -17.57
C GLU A 145 -18.84 -27.20 -17.43
N GLU A 146 -19.55 -26.68 -18.44
CA GLU A 146 -20.07 -25.32 -18.43
C GLU A 146 -21.09 -25.11 -17.30
N TRP A 147 -21.88 -26.13 -16.98
CA TRP A 147 -22.79 -26.09 -15.85
C TRP A 147 -22.04 -26.02 -14.51
N VAL A 148 -20.97 -26.79 -14.30
CA VAL A 148 -20.12 -26.69 -13.09
C VAL A 148 -19.53 -25.30 -12.93
N ASP A 149 -18.97 -24.73 -14.01
CA ASP A 149 -18.39 -23.39 -13.97
C ASP A 149 -19.46 -22.32 -13.68
N ARG A 150 -20.68 -22.50 -14.18
CA ARG A 150 -21.82 -21.63 -13.83
C ARG A 150 -22.13 -21.67 -12.34
N ILE A 151 -22.14 -22.84 -11.70
CA ILE A 151 -22.37 -22.97 -10.26
C ILE A 151 -21.23 -22.34 -9.45
N ARG A 152 -19.98 -22.47 -9.89
CA ARG A 152 -18.84 -21.79 -9.26
C ARG A 152 -18.96 -20.26 -9.35
N LEU A 153 -19.33 -19.73 -10.51
CA LEU A 153 -19.60 -18.31 -10.68
C LEU A 153 -20.75 -17.84 -9.78
N LYS A 154 -21.80 -18.65 -9.64
CA LYS A 154 -22.91 -18.38 -8.72
C LYS A 154 -22.43 -18.34 -7.27
N LEU A 155 -21.63 -19.31 -6.83
CA LEU A 155 -21.03 -19.31 -5.50
C LEU A 155 -20.22 -18.04 -5.23
N ALA A 156 -19.35 -17.65 -6.16
CA ALA A 156 -18.54 -16.44 -6.05
C ALA A 156 -19.40 -15.18 -5.94
N ASP A 157 -20.47 -15.08 -6.74
CA ASP A 157 -21.38 -13.93 -6.70
C ASP A 157 -22.18 -13.86 -5.40
N GLU A 158 -22.65 -14.99 -4.86
CA GLU A 158 -23.36 -15.03 -3.58
C GLU A 158 -22.44 -14.67 -2.40
N ILE A 159 -21.20 -15.18 -2.39
CA ILE A 159 -20.17 -14.78 -1.43
C ILE A 159 -19.92 -13.26 -1.51
N ARG A 160 -19.80 -12.73 -2.72
CA ARG A 160 -19.62 -11.29 -2.94
C ARG A 160 -20.77 -10.50 -2.32
N GLN A 161 -22.02 -10.87 -2.61
CA GLN A 161 -23.20 -10.11 -2.18
C GLN A 161 -23.45 -10.19 -0.67
N HIS A 162 -23.30 -11.36 -0.07
CA HIS A 162 -23.72 -11.61 1.30
C HIS A 162 -22.60 -11.54 2.34
N VAL A 163 -21.33 -11.68 1.92
CA VAL A 163 -20.17 -11.69 2.82
C VAL A 163 -19.26 -10.50 2.54
N VAL A 164 -18.76 -10.36 1.31
CA VAL A 164 -17.66 -9.43 1.01
C VAL A 164 -18.11 -7.98 0.85
N ALA A 165 -19.15 -7.72 0.05
CA ALA A 165 -19.63 -6.35 -0.20
C ALA A 165 -20.11 -5.63 1.08
N PRO A 166 -20.86 -6.26 2.01
CA PRO A 166 -21.22 -5.62 3.27
C PRO A 166 -20.01 -5.23 4.13
N LEU A 167 -18.97 -6.09 4.16
CA LEU A 167 -17.72 -5.79 4.85
C LEU A 167 -17.01 -4.58 4.22
N LEU A 168 -16.87 -4.57 2.89
CA LEU A 168 -16.14 -3.52 2.19
C LEU A 168 -16.88 -2.19 2.17
N ALA A 169 -18.21 -2.18 2.09
CA ALA A 169 -19.02 -0.95 2.10
C ALA A 169 -18.77 -0.09 3.36
N LEU A 170 -18.56 -0.73 4.51
CA LEU A 170 -18.26 -0.06 5.77
C LEU A 170 -16.78 0.36 5.89
N LEU A 171 -15.92 -0.27 5.09
CA LEU A 171 -14.48 0.00 5.06
C LEU A 171 -14.06 0.97 3.96
N ASP A 172 -14.95 1.30 3.02
CA ASP A 172 -14.69 2.17 1.87
C ASP A 172 -14.09 3.53 2.29
N GLY A 173 -14.70 4.23 3.25
CA GLY A 173 -14.16 5.49 3.79
C GLY A 173 -12.79 5.35 4.46
N PRO A 174 -12.62 4.47 5.46
CA PRO A 174 -11.33 4.27 6.12
C PRO A 174 -10.21 3.71 5.23
N LEU A 175 -10.52 2.81 4.30
CA LEU A 175 -9.56 2.24 3.34
C LEU A 175 -9.19 3.26 2.26
N SER A 176 -10.15 4.04 1.76
CA SER A 176 -9.88 5.09 0.77
C SER A 176 -8.94 6.18 1.28
N GLN A 177 -9.02 6.53 2.57
CA GLN A 177 -8.09 7.48 3.17
C GLN A 177 -6.68 6.92 3.38
N GLN A 178 -6.52 5.59 3.39
CA GLN A 178 -5.26 4.90 3.66
C GLN A 178 -4.63 4.23 2.44
N SER A 179 -5.32 4.15 1.30
CA SER A 179 -4.75 3.56 0.10
C SER A 179 -4.09 4.59 -0.82
N TYR A 180 -3.03 4.15 -1.50
CA TYR A 180 -2.39 4.89 -2.59
C TYR A 180 -3.29 4.98 -3.84
N SER A 181 -3.98 3.87 -4.15
CA SER A 181 -5.00 3.77 -5.20
C SER A 181 -6.23 3.12 -4.61
N VAL A 182 -7.16 3.95 -4.19
CA VAL A 182 -8.39 3.56 -3.48
C VAL A 182 -9.17 2.52 -4.26
N HIS A 183 -9.41 2.78 -5.54
CA HIS A 183 -10.24 1.94 -6.39
C HIS A 183 -9.56 0.60 -6.67
N ASP A 184 -8.25 0.60 -6.98
CA ASP A 184 -7.53 -0.65 -7.23
C ASP A 184 -7.43 -1.50 -5.97
N SER A 185 -7.32 -0.89 -4.79
CA SER A 185 -7.16 -1.63 -3.53
C SER A 185 -8.46 -2.27 -3.05
N ILE A 186 -9.59 -1.57 -3.18
CA ILE A 186 -10.89 -2.13 -2.78
C ILE A 186 -11.32 -3.22 -3.75
N TYR A 187 -11.15 -3.00 -5.06
CA TYR A 187 -11.46 -4.01 -6.06
C TYR A 187 -10.58 -5.27 -5.94
N SER A 188 -9.27 -5.08 -5.71
CA SER A 188 -8.37 -6.21 -5.47
C SER A 188 -8.75 -6.94 -4.18
N ALA A 189 -9.08 -6.21 -3.12
CA ALA A 189 -9.51 -6.83 -1.86
C ALA A 189 -10.83 -7.60 -2.01
N GLU A 190 -11.79 -7.08 -2.77
CA GLU A 190 -13.04 -7.80 -3.07
C GLU A 190 -12.75 -9.13 -3.76
N THR A 191 -11.95 -9.10 -4.82
CA THR A 191 -11.61 -10.30 -5.59
C THR A 191 -10.85 -11.32 -4.74
N GLU A 192 -9.81 -10.88 -4.03
CA GLU A 192 -9.00 -11.73 -3.16
C GLU A 192 -9.82 -12.35 -2.02
N LEU A 193 -10.76 -11.60 -1.43
CA LEU A 193 -11.64 -12.13 -0.37
C LEU A 193 -12.61 -13.18 -0.89
N ILE A 194 -13.20 -12.97 -2.08
CA ILE A 194 -14.06 -13.97 -2.70
C ILE A 194 -13.27 -15.25 -2.97
N GLU A 195 -12.07 -15.12 -3.56
CA GLU A 195 -11.19 -16.25 -3.82
C GLU A 195 -10.81 -17.01 -2.54
N ILE A 196 -10.48 -16.30 -1.47
CA ILE A 196 -10.11 -16.93 -0.19
C ILE A 196 -11.26 -17.77 0.37
N VAL A 197 -12.47 -17.21 0.40
CA VAL A 197 -13.65 -17.91 0.95
C VAL A 197 -14.10 -19.05 0.03
N ALA A 198 -13.98 -18.89 -1.29
CA ALA A 198 -14.38 -19.90 -2.27
C ALA A 198 -13.34 -21.00 -2.50
N ALA A 199 -12.05 -20.76 -2.21
CA ALA A 199 -10.93 -21.59 -2.66
C ALA A 199 -11.08 -23.07 -2.36
N ARG A 200 -11.53 -23.43 -1.15
CA ARG A 200 -11.71 -24.85 -0.77
C ARG A 200 -12.86 -25.49 -1.53
N LEU A 201 -13.97 -24.77 -1.68
CA LEU A 201 -15.13 -25.24 -2.43
C LEU A 201 -14.79 -25.39 -3.91
N ASP A 202 -14.07 -24.45 -4.51
CA ASP A 202 -13.72 -24.51 -5.94
C ASP A 202 -12.96 -25.80 -6.32
N VAL A 203 -12.17 -26.35 -5.40
CA VAL A 203 -11.44 -27.60 -5.61
C VAL A 203 -12.37 -28.82 -5.55
N ILE A 204 -13.32 -28.86 -4.60
CA ILE A 204 -14.11 -30.06 -4.28
C ILE A 204 -15.45 -30.08 -5.02
N LEU A 205 -16.02 -28.91 -5.28
CA LEU A 205 -17.35 -28.71 -5.84
C LEU A 205 -17.58 -29.42 -7.19
N PRO A 206 -16.64 -29.45 -8.17
CA PRO A 206 -16.86 -30.18 -9.42
C PRO A 206 -17.14 -31.66 -9.23
N GLU A 207 -16.46 -32.29 -8.28
CA GLU A 207 -16.57 -33.72 -8.02
C GLU A 207 -17.93 -34.05 -7.41
N VAL A 208 -18.34 -33.26 -6.41
CA VAL A 208 -19.64 -33.39 -5.73
C VAL A 208 -20.79 -33.08 -6.70
N LEU A 209 -20.66 -32.03 -7.51
CA LEU A 209 -21.65 -31.68 -8.53
C LEU A 209 -21.77 -32.80 -9.60
N SER A 210 -20.67 -33.43 -9.99
CA SER A 210 -20.70 -34.57 -10.92
C SER A 210 -21.43 -35.77 -10.33
N ARG A 211 -21.22 -36.07 -9.03
CA ARG A 211 -21.99 -37.11 -8.33
C ARG A 211 -23.46 -36.75 -8.19
N PHE A 212 -23.77 -35.49 -7.90
CA PHE A 212 -25.14 -34.99 -7.85
C PHE A 212 -25.85 -35.13 -9.20
N LEU A 213 -25.16 -34.87 -10.32
CA LEU A 213 -25.71 -35.12 -11.66
C LEU A 213 -25.99 -36.60 -11.92
N ALA A 214 -25.07 -37.49 -11.52
CA ALA A 214 -25.19 -38.92 -11.78
C ALA A 214 -26.25 -39.61 -10.92
N THR A 215 -26.38 -39.23 -9.65
CA THR A 215 -27.23 -39.91 -8.66
C THR A 215 -28.55 -39.18 -8.43
N GLY A 216 -28.57 -37.85 -8.58
CA GLY A 216 -29.67 -36.99 -8.15
C GLY A 216 -29.76 -36.80 -6.63
N GLU A 217 -28.83 -37.36 -5.84
CA GLU A 217 -28.82 -37.23 -4.39
C GLU A 217 -28.15 -35.91 -3.97
N ASN A 218 -28.85 -35.11 -3.19
CA ASN A 218 -28.43 -33.76 -2.80
C ASN A 218 -27.69 -33.67 -1.46
N GLY A 219 -27.70 -34.74 -0.65
CA GLY A 219 -27.16 -34.73 0.71
C GLY A 219 -25.69 -34.32 0.78
N GLU A 220 -24.87 -34.86 -0.13
CA GLU A 220 -23.42 -34.56 -0.17
C GLU A 220 -23.14 -33.10 -0.52
N LEU A 221 -23.93 -32.50 -1.44
CA LEU A 221 -23.79 -31.09 -1.81
C LEU A 221 -24.17 -30.17 -0.63
N ILE A 222 -25.23 -30.51 0.09
CA ILE A 222 -25.67 -29.74 1.27
C ILE A 222 -24.59 -29.81 2.36
N GLU A 223 -24.10 -31.01 2.69
CA GLU A 223 -23.07 -31.20 3.72
C GLU A 223 -21.76 -30.48 3.37
N LEU A 224 -21.35 -30.50 2.09
CA LEU A 224 -20.20 -29.75 1.60
C LEU A 224 -20.37 -28.25 1.85
N LEU A 225 -21.51 -27.68 1.46
CA LEU A 225 -21.78 -26.24 1.61
C LEU A 225 -21.87 -25.84 3.09
N GLU A 226 -22.48 -26.66 3.94
CA GLU A 226 -22.59 -26.39 5.38
C GLU A 226 -21.24 -26.45 6.11
N SER A 227 -20.42 -27.45 5.78
CA SER A 227 -19.12 -27.65 6.44
C SER A 227 -18.07 -26.62 6.01
N HIS A 228 -18.06 -26.21 4.74
CA HIS A 228 -17.04 -25.29 4.23
C HIS A 228 -17.42 -23.82 4.29
N LEU A 229 -18.72 -23.49 4.35
CA LEU A 229 -19.18 -22.12 4.60
C LEU A 229 -19.60 -21.94 6.05
N ALA A 230 -18.92 -22.57 7.01
CA ALA A 230 -19.18 -22.41 8.42
C ALA A 230 -18.76 -21.00 8.92
N LEU A 231 -19.57 -20.40 9.80
CA LEU A 231 -19.39 -19.01 10.21
C LEU A 231 -18.02 -18.73 10.84
N ASP A 232 -17.56 -19.61 11.72
CA ASP A 232 -16.28 -19.41 12.42
C ASP A 232 -15.08 -19.54 11.48
N ASP A 233 -15.15 -20.45 10.50
CA ASP A 233 -14.10 -20.65 9.50
C ASP A 233 -14.02 -19.46 8.55
N VAL A 234 -15.16 -19.01 8.01
CA VAL A 234 -15.21 -17.82 7.13
C VAL A 234 -14.68 -16.59 7.85
N ARG A 235 -15.07 -16.38 9.12
CA ARG A 235 -14.54 -15.28 9.93
C ARG A 235 -13.03 -15.38 10.13
N ALA A 236 -12.51 -16.57 10.42
CA ALA A 236 -11.08 -16.79 10.61
C ALA A 236 -10.28 -16.51 9.33
N GLU A 237 -10.76 -16.96 8.17
CA GLU A 237 -10.12 -16.75 6.88
C GLU A 237 -10.11 -15.26 6.49
N VAL A 238 -11.24 -14.57 6.64
CA VAL A 238 -11.33 -13.12 6.37
C VAL A 238 -10.46 -12.31 7.33
N LEU A 239 -10.40 -12.66 8.62
CA LEU A 239 -9.50 -11.98 9.57
C LEU A 239 -8.03 -12.17 9.21
N SER A 240 -7.64 -13.40 8.87
CA SER A 240 -6.28 -13.74 8.46
C SER A 240 -5.84 -12.94 7.22
N TYR A 241 -6.74 -12.70 6.27
CA TYR A 241 -6.49 -11.82 5.13
C TYR A 241 -6.12 -10.39 5.59
N PHE A 242 -6.97 -9.76 6.41
CA PHE A 242 -6.75 -8.39 6.85
C PHE A 242 -5.58 -8.20 7.81
N GLU A 243 -5.13 -9.26 8.50
CA GLU A 243 -3.89 -9.22 9.28
C GLU A 243 -2.65 -9.01 8.41
N ASN A 244 -2.67 -9.57 7.19
CA ASN A 244 -1.59 -9.50 6.22
C ASN A 244 -1.81 -8.41 5.16
N PHE A 245 -2.97 -7.75 5.17
CA PHE A 245 -3.32 -6.72 4.20
C PHE A 245 -2.42 -5.48 4.32
N MET A 246 -1.84 -5.09 3.18
CA MET A 246 -0.97 -3.94 3.06
C MET A 246 -1.70 -2.79 2.37
N ALA A 247 -1.93 -1.70 3.10
CA ALA A 247 -2.69 -0.55 2.64
C ALA A 247 -1.96 0.29 1.56
N ALA A 248 -0.63 0.28 1.54
CA ALA A 248 0.14 1.02 0.53
C ALA A 248 1.52 0.41 0.32
N ASP A 249 2.08 0.62 -0.88
CA ASP A 249 3.45 0.27 -1.23
C ASP A 249 4.25 1.54 -1.54
N ALA A 250 5.33 1.76 -0.80
CA ALA A 250 6.20 2.92 -1.00
C ALA A 250 6.83 2.91 -2.40
N PHE A 251 7.02 1.74 -3.02
CA PHE A 251 7.50 1.59 -4.39
C PHE A 251 6.65 2.37 -5.40
N LEU A 252 5.33 2.19 -5.33
CA LEU A 252 4.40 2.85 -6.24
C LEU A 252 4.43 4.37 -6.05
N GLU A 253 4.45 4.83 -4.79
CA GLU A 253 4.53 6.27 -4.53
C GLU A 253 5.83 6.89 -5.04
N PHE A 254 6.95 6.19 -4.84
CA PHE A 254 8.25 6.68 -5.27
C PHE A 254 8.39 6.66 -6.78
N ARG A 255 7.87 5.64 -7.47
CA ARG A 255 7.84 5.55 -8.93
C ARG A 255 7.17 6.78 -9.53
N ASP A 256 6.05 7.19 -8.96
CA ASP A 256 5.29 8.32 -9.46
C ASP A 256 6.00 9.65 -9.15
N LEU A 257 6.66 9.76 -7.98
CA LEU A 257 7.54 10.91 -7.66
C LEU A 257 8.76 11.02 -8.58
N ASP A 258 9.40 9.89 -8.90
CA ASP A 258 10.55 9.82 -9.80
C ASP A 258 10.12 10.17 -11.23
N THR A 259 8.97 9.65 -11.68
CA THR A 259 8.40 9.98 -13.00
C THR A 259 8.07 11.47 -13.11
N TYR A 260 7.52 12.06 -12.05
CA TYR A 260 7.27 13.49 -11.98
C TYR A 260 8.59 14.30 -11.98
N ALA A 261 9.60 13.86 -11.22
CA ALA A 261 10.91 14.51 -11.20
C ALA A 261 11.62 14.46 -12.57
N MET A 262 11.46 13.38 -13.32
CA MET A 262 12.08 13.22 -14.65
C MET A 262 11.38 14.04 -15.74
N THR A 263 10.06 14.22 -15.65
CA THR A 263 9.29 14.95 -16.66
C THR A 263 9.29 16.47 -16.44
N GLY A 264 9.50 16.93 -15.20
CA GLY A 264 9.60 18.36 -14.90
C GLY A 264 11.02 18.91 -15.09
N GLU A 265 11.13 20.06 -15.76
CA GLU A 265 12.42 20.73 -15.93
C GLU A 265 13.01 21.22 -14.60
N GLY A 266 14.24 20.78 -14.31
CA GLY A 266 15.01 21.21 -13.14
C GLY A 266 14.49 20.72 -11.79
N LEU A 267 13.67 19.66 -11.77
CA LEU A 267 13.28 19.00 -10.54
C LEU A 267 14.40 18.08 -10.06
N GLN A 268 14.62 18.09 -8.74
CA GLN A 268 15.53 17.19 -8.05
C GLN A 268 14.83 16.62 -6.81
N LEU A 269 15.08 15.35 -6.54
CA LEU A 269 14.54 14.65 -5.39
C LEU A 269 15.40 14.91 -4.15
N TYR A 270 14.76 15.31 -3.05
CA TYR A 270 15.42 15.54 -1.77
C TYR A 270 14.80 14.70 -0.65
N LEU A 271 15.63 14.09 0.19
CA LEU A 271 15.23 13.50 1.46
C LEU A 271 15.29 14.56 2.56
N TYR A 272 14.14 14.97 3.06
CA TYR A 272 13.99 15.85 4.22
C TYR A 272 14.04 15.06 5.53
N ILE A 273 14.89 15.50 6.43
CA ILE A 273 15.14 14.87 7.73
C ILE A 273 14.65 15.80 8.82
N GLY A 274 13.61 15.36 9.53
CA GLY A 274 12.99 16.14 10.58
C GLY A 274 12.09 17.25 10.04
N GLN A 275 11.11 17.65 10.84
CA GLN A 275 10.19 18.73 10.51
C GLN A 275 9.96 19.64 11.72
N LEU A 276 9.80 20.93 11.45
CA LEU A 276 9.29 21.93 12.38
C LEU A 276 7.87 22.32 11.94
N LYS A 277 6.93 22.43 12.90
CA LYS A 277 5.57 22.89 12.62
C LYS A 277 5.37 24.27 13.20
N TYR A 278 4.90 25.20 12.38
CA TYR A 278 4.55 26.57 12.79
C TYR A 278 3.43 27.11 11.89
N GLY A 279 2.42 27.73 12.49
CA GLY A 279 1.31 28.35 11.73
C GLY A 279 0.56 27.40 10.78
N GLY A 280 0.41 26.12 11.12
CA GLY A 280 -0.25 25.10 10.27
C GLY A 280 0.63 24.57 9.12
N HIS A 281 1.84 25.10 8.95
CA HIS A 281 2.80 24.65 7.95
C HIS A 281 3.89 23.77 8.58
N ALA A 282 4.49 22.91 7.76
CA ALA A 282 5.63 22.09 8.12
C ALA A 282 6.84 22.52 7.30
N TYR A 283 8.00 22.57 7.95
CA TYR A 283 9.27 23.02 7.37
C TYR A 283 10.33 21.94 7.62
N PRO A 284 11.15 21.57 6.63
CA PRO A 284 12.20 20.58 6.83
C PRO A 284 13.33 21.14 7.71
N LEU A 285 13.89 20.32 8.59
CA LEU A 285 15.06 20.71 9.39
C LEU A 285 16.36 20.52 8.60
N PHE A 286 16.49 19.39 7.90
CA PHE A 286 17.59 19.13 6.98
C PHE A 286 17.06 18.55 5.68
N TYR A 287 17.86 18.65 4.62
CA TYR A 287 17.58 17.98 3.36
C TYR A 287 18.86 17.42 2.75
N VAL A 288 18.75 16.28 2.07
CA VAL A 288 19.86 15.63 1.36
C VAL A 288 19.38 15.32 -0.05
N PRO A 289 20.09 15.75 -1.10
CA PRO A 289 19.76 15.36 -2.47
C PRO A 289 19.94 13.84 -2.60
N ILE A 290 19.00 13.19 -3.28
CA ILE A 290 19.09 11.76 -3.58
C ILE A 290 19.27 11.54 -5.08
N GLU A 291 20.15 10.62 -5.43
CA GLU A 291 20.29 10.17 -6.81
C GLU A 291 19.55 8.85 -6.99
N VAL A 292 18.81 8.74 -8.08
CA VAL A 292 18.03 7.55 -8.42
C VAL A 292 18.65 6.88 -9.62
N THR A 293 18.95 5.59 -9.48
CA THR A 293 19.38 4.73 -10.59
C THR A 293 18.32 3.66 -10.82
N ARG A 294 17.80 3.58 -12.04
CA ARG A 294 16.87 2.51 -12.47
C ARG A 294 17.69 1.29 -12.92
N GLY A 295 17.29 0.10 -12.50
CA GLY A 295 17.81 -1.18 -13.02
C GLY A 295 16.68 -2.15 -13.35
N ASP A 296 17.00 -3.25 -14.03
CA ASP A 296 16.01 -4.21 -14.60
C ASP A 296 15.13 -4.96 -13.57
N GLY A 297 15.20 -4.63 -12.28
CA GLY A 297 14.40 -5.23 -11.20
C GLY A 297 14.04 -4.27 -10.05
N GLY A 298 14.13 -2.95 -10.24
CA GLY A 298 13.76 -1.94 -9.24
C GLY A 298 14.64 -0.69 -9.22
N TYR A 299 14.36 0.24 -8.30
CA TYR A 299 15.14 1.46 -8.10
C TYR A 299 16.27 1.24 -7.09
N ARG A 300 17.42 1.86 -7.35
CA ARG A 300 18.56 1.92 -6.45
C ARG A 300 18.83 3.40 -6.17
N SER A 301 18.61 3.87 -4.94
CA SER A 301 18.98 5.24 -4.57
C SER A 301 20.40 5.26 -4.00
N ARG A 302 21.26 6.13 -4.53
CA ARG A 302 22.63 6.35 -4.04
C ARG A 302 22.71 7.73 -3.42
N ARG A 303 23.53 7.90 -2.37
CA ARG A 303 24.15 9.22 -2.15
C ARG A 303 25.24 9.42 -3.20
N PRO A 304 25.50 10.65 -3.65
CA PRO A 304 26.57 10.91 -4.61
C PRO A 304 27.91 10.50 -3.98
N CYS A 305 28.48 9.41 -4.48
CA CYS A 305 29.86 9.02 -4.24
C CYS A 305 30.59 9.19 -5.58
N ARG A 306 31.24 10.35 -5.77
CA ARG A 306 32.01 10.66 -6.99
C ARG A 306 33.13 9.62 -7.17
N ARG A 307 33.04 8.79 -8.20
CA ARG A 307 34.22 8.17 -8.81
C ARG A 307 34.93 9.24 -9.63
N LEU A 308 36.12 9.63 -9.17
CA LEU A 308 37.11 10.33 -9.97
C LEU A 308 37.44 9.50 -11.22
N ARG A 309 37.14 10.02 -12.41
CA ARG A 309 37.94 9.75 -13.60
C ARG A 309 38.71 11.01 -13.91
N ALA A 310 40.02 10.94 -13.72
CA ALA A 310 40.94 11.88 -14.33
C ALA A 310 40.99 11.59 -15.84
N ALA A 311 40.86 12.64 -16.64
CA ALA A 311 41.36 12.67 -18.00
C ALA A 311 41.95 14.06 -18.21
N HIS A 312 43.14 14.07 -18.82
CA HIS A 312 44.14 15.13 -18.92
C HIS A 312 43.64 16.54 -19.20
#